data_AF-A0A6N3X685-F1
#
_entry.id   AF-A0A6N3X685-F1
#
_cell.length_a   1.000
_cell.length_b   1.000
_cell.length_c   1.000
_cell.angle_alpha   90.00
_cell.angle_beta   90.00
_cell.angle_gamma   90.00
#
_symmetry.space_group_name_H-M   'P 1'
#
loop_
_entity.id
_entity.type
_entity.pdbx_description
1 polymer ?
#
loop_
_entity_poly.entity_id
_entity_poly.type
_entity_poly.pdbx_seq_one_letter_code
_entity_poly.pdbx_strand_id
1 'polypeptide(L)'
;MALAVAAILPLGHGSFAQEQHPPEAIKVLQSDEGSFNPEAVERLLSQGDEAVAAGDLETARKHYNDARDAARALAGFYRDLSGAFRGLDARVPREMDTKGRRSVTLQAEANLRLAALYRRLERTEVAVPLLVDVIKLMTVTNSLGTQAYQQLVELGFAETTYEGPG
;
A
#
# COMPACT_ATOMS: atom_id res chain seq x y z
N MET A 1 22.79 36.40 75.84
CA MET A 1 21.82 37.24 75.10
C MET A 1 21.65 36.60 73.73
N ALA A 2 20.85 35.55 73.55
CA ALA A 2 19.38 35.57 73.42
C ALA A 2 18.89 36.56 72.36
N LEU A 3 18.53 36.08 71.15
CA LEU A 3 17.16 36.15 70.61
C LEU A 3 17.06 35.44 69.24
N ALA A 4 15.89 34.86 69.00
CA ALA A 4 15.47 34.09 67.82
C ALA A 4 14.75 34.97 66.76
N VAL A 5 14.11 34.30 65.78
CA VAL A 5 13.03 34.77 64.85
C VAL A 5 13.57 35.23 63.47
N ALA A 6 13.08 34.88 62.27
CA ALA A 6 11.99 34.02 61.78
C ALA A 6 12.28 33.63 60.31
N ALA A 7 11.65 32.55 59.85
CA ALA A 7 11.59 32.15 58.45
C ALA A 7 10.64 33.05 57.64
N ILE A 8 11.02 33.36 56.39
CA ILE A 8 10.09 33.79 55.34
C ILE A 8 10.50 33.09 54.04
N LEU A 9 9.67 32.14 53.59
CA LEU A 9 9.72 31.54 52.26
C LEU A 9 8.94 32.44 51.29
N PRO A 10 9.51 32.84 50.13
CA PRO A 10 8.69 33.40 49.07
C PRO A 10 8.03 32.26 48.27
N LEU A 11 6.72 32.13 48.44
CA LEU A 11 5.82 31.45 47.51
C LEU A 11 5.71 32.28 46.23
N GLY A 12 6.55 31.97 45.23
CA GLY A 12 6.40 32.47 43.87
C GLY A 12 5.66 31.47 43.00
N HIS A 13 4.33 31.59 42.95
CA HIS A 13 3.51 30.98 41.91
C HIS A 13 3.50 31.92 40.70
N GLY A 14 3.97 31.45 39.55
CA GLY A 14 3.91 32.17 38.28
C GLY A 14 4.27 31.23 37.14
N SER A 15 3.24 30.64 36.55
CA SER A 15 3.28 29.63 35.51
C SER A 15 4.27 29.94 34.37
N PHE A 16 5.26 29.07 34.20
CA PHE A 16 5.76 28.78 32.86
C PHE A 16 4.70 27.91 32.18
N ALA A 17 3.68 28.54 31.58
CA ALA A 17 2.95 27.90 30.50
C ALA A 17 3.90 27.88 29.28
N GLN A 18 4.88 26.98 29.32
CA GLN A 18 5.52 26.54 28.09
C GLN A 18 4.40 25.85 27.32
N GLU A 19 3.88 26.50 26.29
CA GLU A 19 3.02 25.85 25.31
C GLU A 19 3.87 24.74 24.70
N GLN A 20 3.79 23.55 25.29
CA GLN A 20 4.40 22.35 24.78
C GLN A 20 3.63 22.04 23.50
N HIS A 21 4.04 22.65 22.39
CA HIS A 21 3.77 22.08 21.08
C HIS A 21 4.23 20.63 21.18
N PRO A 22 3.33 19.64 21.08
CA PRO A 22 3.75 18.26 20.99
C PRO A 22 4.78 18.22 19.85
N PRO A 23 5.95 17.58 20.03
CA PRO A 23 6.86 17.41 18.92
C PRO A 23 6.04 16.83 17.77
N GLU A 24 6.12 17.45 16.58
CA GLU A 24 5.41 16.96 15.40
C GLU A 24 5.64 15.45 15.33
N ALA A 25 4.56 14.67 15.45
CA ALA A 25 4.68 13.23 15.56
C ALA A 25 5.35 12.71 14.29
N ILE A 26 6.59 12.22 14.41
CA ILE A 26 7.33 11.65 13.29
C ILE A 26 6.56 10.41 12.83
N LYS A 27 5.92 10.51 11.67
CA LYS A 27 5.19 9.39 11.06
C LYS A 27 6.18 8.55 10.25
N VAL A 28 6.93 7.68 10.94
CA VAL A 28 8.00 6.83 10.37
C VAL A 28 7.53 6.00 9.17
N LEU A 29 6.27 5.58 9.15
CA LEU A 29 5.69 4.83 8.03
C LEU A 29 5.20 5.72 6.89
N GLN A 30 5.28 7.05 6.99
CA GLN A 30 4.92 8.01 5.93
C GLN A 30 6.12 8.76 5.36
N SER A 31 7.30 8.65 5.98
CA SER A 31 8.54 9.17 5.41
C SER A 31 8.97 8.37 4.18
N ASP A 32 9.85 8.93 3.36
CA ASP A 32 10.45 8.25 2.20
C ASP A 32 11.21 6.96 2.60
N GLU A 33 11.72 6.90 3.82
CA GLU A 33 12.31 5.69 4.41
C GLU A 33 11.27 4.66 4.89
N GLY A 34 10.01 5.07 5.03
CA GLY A 34 8.91 4.21 5.42
C GLY A 34 8.65 3.15 4.35
N SER A 35 8.72 1.87 4.75
CA SER A 35 8.63 0.73 3.84
C SER A 35 7.24 0.08 3.75
N PHE A 36 6.27 0.54 4.55
CA PHE A 36 4.97 -0.13 4.70
C PHE A 36 3.78 0.82 4.56
N ASN A 37 3.61 1.36 3.36
CA ASN A 37 2.49 2.18 2.93
C ASN A 37 2.26 2.01 1.40
N PRO A 38 1.16 2.51 0.82
CA PRO A 38 0.92 2.42 -0.63
C PRO A 38 2.02 3.08 -1.48
N GLU A 39 2.62 4.17 -1.00
CA GLU A 39 3.69 4.90 -1.70
C GLU A 39 4.98 4.07 -1.83
N ALA A 40 5.29 3.22 -0.85
CA ALA A 40 6.40 2.29 -0.86
C ALA A 40 6.16 1.15 -1.85
N VAL A 41 4.90 0.69 -1.99
CA VAL A 41 4.52 -0.28 -3.02
C VAL A 41 4.71 0.32 -4.42
N GLU A 42 4.28 1.55 -4.65
CA GLU A 42 4.50 2.26 -5.92
C GLU A 42 5.99 2.38 -6.26
N ARG A 43 6.83 2.67 -5.27
CA ARG A 43 8.27 2.70 -5.42
C ARG A 43 8.85 1.34 -5.82
N LEU A 44 8.39 0.26 -5.21
CA LEU A 44 8.79 -1.09 -5.60
C LEU A 44 8.38 -1.40 -7.05
N LEU A 45 7.20 -0.97 -7.48
CA LEU A 45 6.79 -1.10 -8.89
C LEU A 45 7.72 -0.31 -9.83
N SER A 46 8.06 0.94 -9.49
CA SER A 46 9.00 1.76 -10.27
C SER A 46 10.38 1.12 -10.35
N GLN A 47 10.91 0.62 -9.23
CA GLN A 47 12.20 -0.07 -9.19
C GLN A 47 12.20 -1.35 -10.02
N GLY A 48 11.08 -2.08 -10.04
CA GLY A 48 10.92 -3.21 -10.93
C GLY A 48 10.89 -2.80 -12.39
N ASP A 49 10.17 -1.72 -12.74
CA ASP A 49 10.11 -1.18 -14.10
C ASP A 49 11.50 -0.70 -14.58
N GLU A 50 12.28 -0.06 -13.72
CA GLU A 50 13.68 0.33 -13.96
C GLU A 50 14.58 -0.89 -14.20
N ALA A 51 14.44 -1.94 -13.38
CA ALA A 51 15.20 -3.17 -13.55
C ALA A 51 14.86 -3.89 -14.87
N VAL A 52 13.57 -3.90 -15.27
CA VAL A 52 13.17 -4.41 -16.60
C VAL A 52 13.83 -3.60 -17.71
N ALA A 53 13.86 -2.28 -17.61
CA ALA A 53 14.50 -1.42 -18.61
C ALA A 53 16.02 -1.64 -18.70
N ALA A 54 16.66 -2.01 -17.58
CA ALA A 54 18.07 -2.39 -17.53
C ALA A 54 18.35 -3.84 -18.00
N GLY A 55 17.32 -4.64 -18.27
CA GLY A 55 17.45 -6.05 -18.62
C GLY A 55 17.67 -6.98 -17.41
N ASP A 56 17.62 -6.45 -16.18
CA ASP A 56 17.73 -7.23 -14.95
C ASP A 56 16.37 -7.79 -14.54
N LEU A 57 15.99 -8.90 -15.21
CA LEU A 57 14.70 -9.54 -15.02
C LEU A 57 14.57 -10.24 -13.65
N GLU A 58 15.68 -10.57 -13.00
CA GLU A 58 15.66 -11.18 -11.67
C GLU A 58 15.33 -10.14 -10.59
N THR A 59 16.01 -8.99 -10.63
CA THR A 59 15.73 -7.88 -9.72
C THR A 59 14.32 -7.33 -9.94
N ALA A 60 13.89 -7.20 -11.20
CA ALA A 60 12.51 -6.85 -11.53
C ALA A 60 11.48 -7.79 -10.89
N ARG A 61 11.68 -9.10 -11.04
CA ARG A 61 10.82 -10.13 -10.44
C ARG A 61 10.73 -9.97 -8.94
N LYS A 62 11.86 -9.73 -8.27
CA LYS A 62 11.92 -9.53 -6.82
C LYS A 62 11.09 -8.31 -6.42
N HIS A 63 11.33 -7.16 -7.05
CA HIS A 63 10.59 -5.93 -6.75
C HIS A 63 9.08 -6.08 -6.96
N TYR A 64 8.64 -6.69 -8.05
CA TYR A 64 7.21 -6.90 -8.28
C TYR A 64 6.58 -7.89 -7.29
N ASN A 65 7.29 -8.94 -6.87
CA ASN A 65 6.81 -9.83 -5.82
C ASN A 65 6.70 -9.10 -4.48
N ASP A 66 7.74 -8.34 -4.10
CA ASP A 66 7.75 -7.55 -2.86
C ASP A 66 6.59 -6.52 -2.88
N ALA A 67 6.34 -5.87 -4.01
CA ALA A 67 5.22 -4.94 -4.21
C ALA A 67 3.87 -5.64 -4.02
N ARG A 68 3.66 -6.80 -4.67
CA ARG A 68 2.43 -7.58 -4.57
C ARG A 68 2.14 -8.00 -3.14
N ASP A 69 3.15 -8.50 -2.45
CA ASP A 69 3.00 -9.07 -1.11
C ASP A 69 2.75 -7.96 -0.07
N ALA A 70 3.45 -6.83 -0.18
CA ALA A 70 3.20 -5.64 0.63
C ALA A 70 1.80 -5.04 0.38
N ALA A 71 1.39 -4.91 -0.88
CA ALA A 71 0.07 -4.42 -1.26
C ALA A 71 -1.07 -5.27 -0.68
N ARG A 72 -0.93 -6.59 -0.78
CA ARG A 72 -1.88 -7.55 -0.20
C ARG A 72 -1.98 -7.41 1.32
N ALA A 73 -0.84 -7.31 2.00
CA ALA A 73 -0.80 -7.14 3.45
C ALA A 73 -1.48 -5.83 3.87
N LEU A 74 -1.15 -4.71 3.20
CA LEU A 74 -1.76 -3.40 3.44
C LEU A 74 -3.28 -3.44 3.23
N ALA A 75 -3.77 -4.03 2.14
CA ALA A 75 -5.20 -4.16 1.88
C ALA A 75 -5.93 -4.90 3.02
N GLY A 76 -5.33 -5.97 3.54
CA GLY A 76 -5.83 -6.71 4.70
C GLY A 76 -5.91 -5.85 5.95
N PHE A 77 -4.80 -5.19 6.34
CA PHE A 77 -4.76 -4.37 7.55
C PHE A 77 -5.71 -3.17 7.49
N TYR A 78 -5.81 -2.51 6.34
CA TYR A 78 -6.75 -1.40 6.17
C TYR A 78 -8.19 -1.85 6.31
N ARG A 79 -8.57 -3.00 5.72
CA ARG A 79 -9.91 -3.56 5.89
C ARG A 79 -10.21 -3.91 7.34
N ASP A 80 -9.27 -4.52 8.04
CA ASP A 80 -9.45 -4.94 9.43
C ASP A 80 -9.61 -3.71 10.34
N LEU A 81 -8.84 -2.64 10.09
CA LEU A 81 -8.97 -1.37 10.82
C LEU A 81 -10.28 -0.63 10.50
N SER A 82 -10.71 -0.62 9.24
CA SER A 82 -12.06 -0.13 8.85
C SER A 82 -13.16 -0.87 9.62
N GLY A 83 -13.02 -2.19 9.80
CA GLY A 83 -13.96 -3.03 10.54
C GLY A 83 -14.03 -2.65 12.02
N ALA A 84 -12.89 -2.46 12.67
CA ALA A 84 -12.80 -2.14 14.09
C ALA A 84 -13.44 -0.80 14.48
N PHE A 85 -13.45 0.18 13.56
CA PHE A 85 -14.01 1.53 13.81
C PHE A 85 -15.45 1.71 13.28
N ARG A 86 -16.04 0.68 12.66
CA ARG A 86 -17.39 0.77 12.08
C ARG A 86 -18.42 1.07 13.16
N GLY A 87 -19.22 2.11 12.93
CA GLY A 87 -20.25 2.57 13.88
C GLY A 87 -19.72 3.39 15.06
N LEU A 88 -18.40 3.56 15.19
CA LEU A 88 -17.76 4.34 16.25
C LEU A 88 -17.27 5.70 15.74
N ASP A 89 -16.44 5.71 14.70
CA ASP A 89 -15.97 6.93 14.05
C ASP A 89 -15.86 6.68 12.55
N ALA A 90 -16.75 7.29 11.75
CA ALA A 90 -16.79 7.09 10.32
C ALA A 90 -15.58 7.65 9.56
N ARG A 91 -14.75 8.51 10.18
CA ARG A 91 -13.56 9.08 9.53
C ARG A 91 -12.50 8.02 9.28
N VAL A 92 -12.30 7.11 10.24
CA VAL A 92 -11.27 6.07 10.14
C VAL A 92 -11.58 5.07 9.02
N PRO A 93 -12.78 4.45 8.94
CA PRO A 93 -13.12 3.57 7.82
C PRO A 93 -13.05 4.26 6.47
N ARG A 94 -13.42 5.54 6.35
CA ARG A 94 -13.29 6.28 5.06
C ARG A 94 -11.84 6.39 4.60
N GLU A 95 -10.93 6.73 5.51
CA GLU A 95 -9.50 6.80 5.22
C GLU A 95 -8.95 5.42 4.86
N MET A 96 -9.24 4.42 5.70
CA MET A 96 -8.73 3.06 5.54
C MET A 96 -9.29 2.38 4.30
N ASP A 97 -10.58 2.54 3.97
CA ASP A 97 -11.17 2.01 2.75
C ASP A 97 -10.52 2.62 1.50
N THR A 98 -10.15 3.91 1.56
CA THR A 98 -9.44 4.59 0.46
C THR A 98 -8.06 3.99 0.26
N LYS A 99 -7.27 3.83 1.33
CA LYS A 99 -5.95 3.21 1.27
C LYS A 99 -6.01 1.72 0.90
N GLY A 100 -7.03 1.02 1.38
CA GLY A 100 -7.30 -0.38 1.06
C GLY A 100 -7.57 -0.60 -0.43
N ARG A 101 -8.47 0.20 -1.03
CA ARG A 101 -8.72 0.16 -2.47
C ARG A 101 -7.46 0.47 -3.29
N ARG A 102 -6.69 1.50 -2.91
CA ARG A 102 -5.40 1.81 -3.57
C ARG A 102 -4.45 0.61 -3.50
N SER A 103 -4.34 -0.04 -2.35
CA SER A 103 -3.48 -1.22 -2.17
C SER A 103 -3.93 -2.41 -3.04
N VAL A 104 -5.24 -2.64 -3.16
CA VAL A 104 -5.80 -3.65 -4.08
C VAL A 104 -5.47 -3.32 -5.55
N THR A 105 -5.52 -2.05 -5.95
CA THR A 105 -5.07 -1.58 -7.28
C THR A 105 -3.61 -1.88 -7.53
N LEU A 106 -2.73 -1.52 -6.59
CA LEU A 106 -1.30 -1.77 -6.71
C LEU A 106 -0.96 -3.27 -6.74
N GLN A 107 -1.71 -4.10 -6.01
CA GLN A 107 -1.56 -5.56 -6.09
C GLN A 107 -1.89 -6.09 -7.48
N ALA A 108 -2.97 -5.61 -8.10
CA ALA A 108 -3.34 -6.00 -9.47
C ALA A 108 -2.30 -5.55 -10.49
N GLU A 109 -1.78 -4.33 -10.34
CA GLU A 109 -0.70 -3.80 -11.16
C GLU A 109 0.59 -4.62 -11.05
N ALA A 110 0.98 -5.03 -9.84
CA ALA A 110 2.11 -5.92 -9.62
C ALA A 110 1.92 -7.26 -10.33
N ASN A 111 0.71 -7.84 -10.25
CA ASN A 111 0.38 -9.09 -10.92
C ASN A 111 0.47 -8.98 -12.45
N LEU A 112 0.00 -7.88 -13.05
CA LEU A 112 0.13 -7.65 -14.50
C LEU A 112 1.59 -7.56 -14.95
N ARG A 113 2.42 -6.84 -14.18
CA ARG A 113 3.86 -6.73 -14.47
C ARG A 113 4.57 -8.08 -14.33
N LEU A 114 4.25 -8.86 -13.29
CA LEU A 114 4.75 -10.23 -13.13
C LEU A 114 4.31 -11.14 -14.30
N ALA A 115 3.04 -11.08 -14.72
CA ALA A 115 2.54 -11.85 -15.84
C ALA A 115 3.30 -11.52 -17.14
N ALA A 116 3.50 -10.23 -17.42
CA ALA A 116 4.30 -9.79 -18.56
C ALA A 116 5.76 -10.27 -18.49
N LEU A 117 6.36 -10.22 -17.29
CA LEU A 117 7.72 -10.70 -17.06
C LEU A 117 7.84 -12.21 -17.30
N TYR A 118 6.90 -13.02 -16.80
CA TYR A 118 6.92 -14.47 -17.02
C TYR A 118 6.70 -14.87 -18.48
N ARG A 119 5.87 -14.10 -19.23
CA ARG A 119 5.76 -14.29 -20.69
C ARG A 119 7.09 -14.06 -21.40
N ARG A 120 7.85 -13.02 -21.01
CA ARG A 120 9.20 -12.75 -21.56
C ARG A 120 10.22 -13.84 -21.21
N LEU A 121 10.03 -14.52 -20.08
CA LEU A 121 10.86 -15.63 -19.62
C LEU A 121 10.40 -16.99 -20.18
N GLU A 122 9.48 -17.01 -21.15
CA GLU A 122 8.90 -18.23 -21.73
C GLU A 122 8.22 -19.15 -20.71
N ARG A 123 7.71 -18.59 -19.61
CA ARG A 123 6.99 -19.31 -18.53
C ARG A 123 5.54 -18.86 -18.43
N THR A 124 4.86 -18.95 -19.55
CA THR A 124 3.51 -18.42 -19.75
C THR A 124 2.47 -19.07 -18.82
N GLU A 125 2.68 -20.31 -18.41
CA GLU A 125 1.81 -21.04 -17.48
C GLU A 125 1.72 -20.35 -16.10
N VAL A 126 2.80 -19.66 -15.70
CA VAL A 126 2.84 -18.89 -14.43
C VAL A 126 2.10 -17.56 -14.57
N ALA A 127 1.95 -17.03 -15.79
CA ALA A 127 1.20 -15.81 -16.05
C ALA A 127 -0.31 -16.00 -15.88
N VAL A 128 -0.85 -17.18 -16.22
CA VAL A 128 -2.30 -17.48 -16.12
C VAL A 128 -2.88 -17.22 -14.72
N PRO A 129 -2.36 -17.81 -13.62
CA PRO A 129 -2.92 -17.57 -12.29
C PRO A 129 -2.81 -16.10 -11.87
N LEU A 130 -1.76 -15.38 -12.28
CA LEU A 130 -1.60 -13.96 -12.00
C LEU A 130 -2.68 -13.11 -12.68
N LEU A 131 -2.94 -13.38 -13.96
CA LEU A 131 -3.98 -12.69 -14.74
C LEU A 131 -5.39 -12.98 -14.20
N VAL A 132 -5.66 -14.22 -13.81
CA VAL A 132 -6.92 -14.58 -13.14
C VAL A 132 -7.07 -13.84 -11.81
N ASP A 133 -5.99 -13.72 -11.03
CA ASP A 133 -6.02 -12.96 -9.79
C ASP A 133 -6.23 -11.47 -10.02
N VAL A 134 -5.71 -10.88 -11.10
CA VAL A 134 -6.04 -9.50 -11.50
C VAL A 134 -7.54 -9.36 -11.71
N ILE A 135 -8.21 -10.31 -12.38
CA ILE A 135 -9.66 -10.25 -12.60
C ILE A 135 -10.46 -10.38 -11.30
N LYS A 136 -9.98 -11.17 -10.34
CA LYS A 136 -10.62 -11.28 -9.01
C LYS A 136 -10.49 -9.97 -8.21
N LEU A 137 -9.36 -9.28 -8.33
CA LEU A 137 -9.10 -8.01 -7.66
C LEU A 137 -9.79 -6.84 -8.38
N MET A 138 -9.79 -6.88 -9.71
CA MET A 138 -10.30 -5.88 -10.63
C MET A 138 -11.30 -6.55 -11.57
N THR A 139 -12.59 -6.28 -11.38
CA THR A 139 -13.63 -6.78 -12.29
C THR A 139 -13.30 -6.44 -13.75
N VAL A 140 -13.79 -7.23 -14.70
CA VAL A 140 -13.55 -6.97 -16.14
C VAL A 140 -14.10 -5.64 -16.66
N THR A 141 -14.89 -4.93 -15.85
CA THR A 141 -15.35 -3.55 -16.08
C THR A 141 -14.30 -2.48 -15.73
N ASN A 142 -13.20 -2.85 -15.04
CA ASN A 142 -12.03 -2.02 -14.80
C ASN A 142 -10.97 -2.30 -15.88
N SER A 143 -10.21 -1.27 -16.28
CA SER A 143 -9.19 -1.38 -17.34
C SER A 143 -8.13 -2.46 -17.08
N LEU A 144 -7.67 -2.64 -15.83
CA LEU A 144 -6.71 -3.68 -15.47
C LEU A 144 -7.32 -5.08 -15.60
N GLY A 145 -8.58 -5.24 -15.19
CA GLY A 145 -9.34 -6.48 -15.34
C GLY A 145 -9.60 -6.83 -16.80
N THR A 146 -10.00 -5.84 -17.61
CA THR A 146 -10.14 -5.98 -19.07
C THR A 146 -8.82 -6.40 -19.71
N GLN A 147 -7.72 -5.72 -19.38
CA GLN A 147 -6.39 -6.04 -19.90
C GLN A 147 -5.96 -7.46 -19.53
N ALA A 148 -6.21 -7.88 -18.28
CA ALA A 148 -5.89 -9.24 -17.85
C ALA A 148 -6.68 -10.29 -18.63
N TYR A 149 -7.97 -10.06 -18.85
CA TYR A 149 -8.81 -10.96 -19.63
C TYR A 149 -8.38 -11.03 -21.09
N GLN A 150 -8.06 -9.90 -21.72
CA GLN A 150 -7.51 -9.86 -23.08
C GLN A 150 -6.23 -10.70 -23.19
N GLN A 151 -5.31 -10.59 -22.22
CA GLN A 151 -4.11 -11.41 -22.19
C GLN A 151 -4.44 -12.90 -22.02
N LEU A 152 -5.42 -13.28 -21.21
CA LEU A 152 -5.85 -14.69 -21.13
C LEU A 152 -6.36 -15.23 -22.46
N VAL A 153 -7.03 -14.40 -23.26
CA VAL A 153 -7.46 -14.75 -24.63
C VAL A 153 -6.26 -14.89 -25.58
N GLU A 154 -5.32 -13.95 -25.55
CA GLU A 154 -4.08 -14.03 -26.34
C GLU A 154 -3.27 -15.29 -26.05
N LEU A 155 -3.29 -15.76 -24.81
CA LEU A 155 -2.61 -16.98 -24.38
C LEU A 155 -3.37 -18.25 -24.73
N GLY A 156 -4.60 -18.15 -25.25
CA GLY A 156 -5.47 -19.29 -25.54
C GLY A 156 -6.05 -19.97 -24.30
N PHE A 157 -5.98 -19.31 -23.13
CA PHE A 157 -6.60 -19.83 -21.90
C PHE A 157 -8.12 -19.59 -21.90
N ALA A 158 -8.57 -18.51 -22.55
CA ALA A 158 -9.98 -18.22 -22.82
C ALA A 158 -10.18 -18.05 -24.33
N GLU A 159 -11.30 -18.53 -24.85
CA GLU A 159 -11.60 -18.42 -26.30
C GLU A 159 -12.50 -17.23 -26.62
N THR A 160 -13.41 -16.88 -25.70
CA THR A 160 -14.41 -15.83 -25.93
C THR A 160 -13.83 -14.45 -25.61
N THR A 161 -13.91 -13.52 -26.56
CA THR A 161 -13.54 -12.11 -26.35
C THR A 161 -14.56 -11.40 -25.47
N TYR A 162 -14.10 -10.45 -24.65
CA TYR A 162 -14.97 -9.59 -23.85
C TYR A 162 -15.21 -8.27 -24.59
N GLU A 163 -16.46 -7.98 -24.93
CA GLU A 163 -16.85 -6.79 -25.70
C GLU A 163 -17.24 -5.59 -24.81
N GLY A 164 -17.17 -5.74 -23.48
CA GLY A 164 -17.60 -4.72 -22.52
C GLY A 164 -18.93 -5.08 -21.84
N PRO A 165 -19.40 -4.26 -20.87
CA PRO A 165 -20.74 -4.40 -20.33
C PRO A 165 -21.76 -4.03 -21.42
N GLY A 166 -22.71 -4.93 -21.67
CA GLY A 166 -23.85 -4.70 -22.56
C GLY A 166 -24.93 -3.81 -21.95
#